data_AF-A0A2E8VUR6-F1
#
_entry.id   AF-A0A2E8VUR6-F1
#
_cell.length_a   1.000
_cell.length_b   1.000
_cell.length_c   1.000
_cell.angle_alpha   90.00
_cell.angle_beta   90.00
_cell.angle_gamma   90.00
#
_symmetry.space_group_name_H-M   'P 1'
#
loop_
_entity.id
_entity.type
_entity.pdbx_description
1 polymer ?
#
loop_
_entity_poly.entity_id
_entity_poly.type
_entity_poly.pdbx_seq_one_letter_code
_entity_poly.pdbx_strand_id
1 'polypeptide(L)'
;MAWIGVPIDLVAHGTALTAAVLFCPFFYLLRVRAQRRLSTTQITEARYRAELEAAHAQIDTLTGLLPICAACKSIRHEDGSWSQFEDYIAGHSDVEFTHSFCDVCMTELYAEHVHT
;
A
#
# COMPACT_ATOMS: atom_id res chain seq x y z
N MET A 1 39.59 -74.02 -13.24
CA MET A 1 40.15 -73.31 -12.07
C MET A 1 40.83 -72.06 -12.60
N ALA A 2 40.47 -70.81 -12.30
CA ALA A 2 39.66 -70.23 -11.24
C ALA A 2 38.83 -69.08 -11.82
N TRP A 3 37.53 -69.07 -11.50
CA TRP A 3 36.66 -67.93 -11.69
C TRP A 3 37.13 -66.81 -10.75
N ILE A 4 37.46 -65.64 -11.28
CA ILE A 4 37.76 -64.44 -10.49
C ILE A 4 36.41 -63.80 -10.15
N GLY A 5 35.80 -64.24 -9.05
CA GLY A 5 34.61 -63.61 -8.47
C GLY A 5 35.00 -62.35 -7.73
N VAL A 6 34.93 -61.20 -8.40
CA VAL A 6 34.83 -59.90 -7.70
C VAL A 6 33.35 -59.67 -7.41
N PRO A 7 32.93 -59.47 -6.15
CA PRO A 7 31.53 -59.26 -5.80
C PRO A 7 31.00 -57.99 -6.47
N ILE A 8 29.89 -58.14 -7.19
CA ILE A 8 29.19 -57.09 -7.95
C ILE A 8 28.68 -55.96 -7.01
N ASP A 9 28.61 -56.23 -5.71
CA ASP A 9 28.23 -55.28 -4.66
C ASP A 9 29.29 -54.17 -4.44
N LEU A 10 30.52 -54.33 -4.94
CA LEU A 10 31.57 -53.30 -4.82
C LEU A 10 31.46 -52.19 -5.90
N VAL A 11 30.74 -52.43 -7.00
CA VAL A 11 30.48 -51.41 -8.05
C VAL A 11 29.27 -50.54 -7.69
N ALA A 12 28.33 -51.06 -6.90
CA ALA A 12 27.11 -50.37 -6.48
C ALA A 12 27.35 -49.24 -5.46
N HIS A 13 28.48 -49.25 -4.73
CA HIS A 13 28.80 -48.21 -3.74
C HIS A 13 29.69 -47.08 -4.28
N GLY A 14 30.33 -47.25 -5.44
CA GLY A 14 31.21 -46.23 -6.05
C GLY A 14 30.47 -45.16 -6.88
N THR A 15 29.27 -45.47 -7.37
CA THR A 15 28.48 -44.57 -8.26
C THR A 15 27.67 -43.52 -7.50
N ALA A 16 27.44 -43.72 -6.20
CA ALA A 16 26.73 -42.75 -5.36
C ALA A 16 27.60 -41.51 -5.03
N LEU A 17 28.91 -41.69 -4.88
CA LEU A 17 29.83 -40.60 -4.52
C LEU A 17 30.18 -39.70 -5.72
N THR A 18 30.26 -40.27 -6.93
CA THR A 18 30.55 -39.48 -8.15
C THR A 18 29.37 -38.60 -8.57
N ALA A 19 28.13 -39.06 -8.35
CA ALA A 19 26.93 -38.27 -8.55
C ALA A 19 26.87 -37.05 -7.60
N ALA A 20 27.33 -37.17 -6.36
CA ALA A 20 27.32 -36.06 -5.40
C ALA A 20 28.30 -34.92 -5.76
N VAL A 21 29.45 -35.24 -6.37
CA VAL A 21 30.52 -34.25 -6.62
C VAL A 21 30.32 -33.48 -7.93
N LEU A 22 29.75 -34.10 -8.97
CA LEU A 22 29.58 -33.47 -10.28
C LEU A 22 28.17 -32.91 -10.52
N PHE A 23 27.14 -33.51 -9.92
CA PHE A 23 25.76 -33.07 -10.08
C PHE A 23 25.40 -31.90 -9.15
N CYS A 24 26.01 -31.85 -7.95
CA CYS A 24 25.74 -30.82 -6.93
C CYS A 24 26.17 -29.39 -7.33
N PRO A 25 27.38 -29.12 -7.89
CA PRO A 25 27.77 -27.76 -8.27
C PRO A 25 27.00 -27.24 -9.50
N PHE A 26 26.62 -28.10 -10.44
CA PHE A 26 25.81 -27.74 -11.60
C PHE A 26 24.37 -27.38 -11.20
N PHE A 27 23.75 -28.19 -10.33
CA PHE A 27 22.40 -27.92 -9.83
C PHE A 27 22.36 -26.69 -8.90
N TYR A 28 23.42 -26.46 -8.12
CA TYR A 28 23.57 -25.29 -7.24
C TYR A 28 23.67 -23.97 -8.02
N LEU A 29 24.48 -23.91 -9.09
CA LEU A 29 24.66 -22.68 -9.88
C LEU A 29 23.42 -22.30 -10.70
N LEU A 30 22.61 -23.28 -11.13
CA LEU A 30 21.32 -23.02 -11.79
C LEU A 30 20.29 -22.40 -10.84
N ARG A 31 20.23 -22.88 -9.58
CA ARG A 31 19.34 -22.29 -8.55
C ARG A 31 19.72 -20.84 -8.20
N VAL A 32 21.01 -20.54 -8.07
CA VAL A 32 21.49 -19.17 -7.78
C VAL A 32 21.24 -18.22 -8.96
N ARG A 33 21.35 -18.67 -10.22
CA ARG A 33 21.00 -17.86 -11.40
C ARG A 33 19.49 -17.61 -11.52
N ALA A 34 18.66 -18.57 -11.10
CA ALA A 34 17.20 -18.42 -11.08
C ALA A 34 16.73 -17.48 -9.94
N GLN A 35 17.40 -17.49 -8.78
CA GLN A 35 16.98 -16.69 -7.60
C GLN A 35 17.30 -15.20 -7.67
N ARG A 36 18.25 -14.76 -8.50
CA ARG A 36 18.62 -13.34 -8.60
C ARG A 36 17.54 -12.45 -9.25
N ARG A 37 16.63 -13.04 -10.01
CA ARG A 37 15.47 -12.32 -10.58
C ARG A 37 14.37 -12.07 -9.56
N LEU A 38 14.29 -12.86 -8.48
CA LEU A 38 13.26 -12.75 -7.46
C LEU A 38 13.54 -11.64 -6.44
N SER A 39 14.81 -11.38 -6.09
CA SER A 39 15.11 -10.35 -5.07
C SER A 39 14.94 -8.93 -5.59
N THR A 40 15.30 -8.68 -6.85
CA THR A 40 15.14 -7.35 -7.47
C THR A 40 13.68 -7.02 -7.76
N THR A 41 12.88 -8.01 -8.19
CA THR A 41 11.45 -7.80 -8.45
C THR A 41 10.68 -7.49 -7.18
N GLN A 42 11.01 -8.17 -6.08
CA GLN A 42 10.35 -7.94 -4.79
C GLN A 42 10.63 -6.53 -4.25
N ILE A 43 11.87 -6.03 -4.38
CA ILE A 43 12.22 -4.66 -3.98
C ILE A 43 11.51 -3.63 -4.85
N THR A 44 11.44 -3.86 -6.17
CA THR A 44 10.70 -2.96 -7.06
C THR A 44 9.21 -2.99 -6.78
N GLU A 45 8.61 -4.15 -6.53
CA GLU A 45 7.19 -4.28 -6.20
C GLU A 45 6.86 -3.58 -4.88
N ALA A 46 7.67 -3.77 -3.84
CA ALA A 46 7.49 -3.08 -2.57
C ALA A 46 7.63 -1.56 -2.72
N ARG A 47 8.59 -1.11 -3.52
CA ARG A 47 8.77 0.31 -3.83
C ARG A 47 7.57 0.88 -4.58
N TYR A 48 7.10 0.23 -5.64
CA TYR A 48 5.94 0.67 -6.40
C TYR A 48 4.66 0.65 -5.56
N ARG A 49 4.51 -0.34 -4.66
CA ARG A 49 3.41 -0.35 -3.69
C ARG A 49 3.49 0.85 -2.75
N ALA A 50 4.65 1.14 -2.18
CA ALA A 50 4.82 2.29 -1.29
C ALA A 50 4.61 3.63 -2.02
N GLU A 51 5.08 3.77 -3.26
CA GLU A 51 4.85 4.95 -4.09
C GLU A 51 3.37 5.11 -4.45
N LEU A 52 2.67 4.02 -4.77
CA LEU A 52 1.23 4.02 -5.04
C LEU A 52 0.42 4.34 -3.79
N GLU A 53 0.75 3.74 -2.64
CA GLU A 53 0.11 4.02 -1.35
C GLU A 53 0.32 5.47 -0.93
N ALA A 54 1.54 6.02 -1.11
CA ALA A 54 1.83 7.42 -0.84
C ALA A 54 1.09 8.38 -1.78
N ALA A 55 0.97 8.04 -3.07
CA ALA A 55 0.18 8.82 -4.03
C ALA A 55 -1.32 8.74 -3.73
N HIS A 56 -1.84 7.58 -3.33
CA HIS A 56 -3.23 7.42 -2.87
C HIS A 56 -3.51 8.21 -1.60
N ALA A 57 -2.59 8.23 -0.63
CA ALA A 57 -2.70 9.03 0.58
C ALA A 57 -2.71 10.55 0.31
N GLN A 58 -2.27 11.00 -0.87
CA GLN A 58 -2.37 12.39 -1.30
C GLN A 58 -3.67 12.72 -2.06
N ILE A 59 -4.47 11.71 -2.45
CA ILE A 59 -5.70 11.90 -3.26
C ILE A 59 -6.96 12.11 -2.39
N ASP A 60 -6.83 12.22 -1.06
CA ASP A 60 -7.93 12.65 -0.18
C ASP A 60 -8.32 14.13 -0.37
N THR A 61 -7.66 14.85 -1.28
CA THR A 61 -8.12 16.15 -1.78
C THR A 61 -9.45 16.00 -2.51
N LEU A 62 -10.43 16.85 -2.17
CA LEU A 62 -11.80 16.93 -2.71
C LEU A 62 -11.87 17.04 -4.25
N THR A 63 -11.53 15.98 -4.98
CA THR A 63 -11.64 15.92 -6.44
C THR A 63 -12.98 15.32 -6.82
N GLY A 64 -13.98 16.16 -7.07
CA GLY A 64 -15.30 15.71 -7.53
C GLY A 64 -16.41 16.73 -7.27
N LEU A 65 -17.65 16.34 -7.61
CA LEU A 65 -18.86 17.08 -7.23
C LEU A 65 -19.39 16.50 -5.92
N LEU A 66 -19.38 17.29 -4.85
CA LEU A 66 -19.96 16.89 -3.57
C LEU A 66 -21.48 17.14 -3.57
N PRO A 67 -22.32 16.11 -3.39
CA PRO A 67 -23.75 16.30 -3.24
C PRO A 67 -24.05 16.97 -1.89
N ILE A 68 -24.48 18.23 -1.94
CA ILE A 68 -24.85 19.03 -0.76
C ILE A 68 -26.36 19.24 -0.66
N CYS A 69 -26.87 19.38 0.56
CA CYS A 69 -28.24 19.81 0.80
C CYS A 69 -28.38 21.30 0.50
N ALA A 70 -29.35 21.68 -0.33
CA ALA A 70 -29.59 23.08 -0.67
C ALA A 70 -30.07 23.94 0.52
N ALA A 71 -30.66 23.33 1.54
CA ALA A 71 -31.20 24.04 2.71
C ALA A 71 -30.17 24.19 3.85
N CYS A 72 -29.56 23.08 4.28
CA CYS A 72 -28.66 23.06 5.43
C CYS A 72 -27.17 22.92 5.08
N LYS A 73 -26.83 22.77 3.80
CA LYS A 73 -25.45 22.60 3.29
C LYS A 73 -24.69 21.38 3.81
N SER A 74 -25.36 20.45 4.49
CA SER A 74 -24.81 19.13 4.84
C SER A 74 -24.38 18.36 3.59
N ILE A 75 -23.38 17.51 3.73
CA ILE A 75 -22.84 16.67 2.66
C ILE A 75 -23.44 15.27 2.76
N ARG A 76 -23.84 14.70 1.62
CA ARG A 76 -24.39 13.35 1.54
C ARG A 76 -23.30 12.33 1.21
N HIS A 77 -23.28 11.26 1.98
CA HIS A 77 -22.39 10.10 1.77
C HIS A 77 -23.01 9.06 0.84
N GLU A 78 -22.18 8.16 0.33
CA GLU A 78 -22.62 7.07 -0.56
C GLU A 78 -23.60 6.10 0.12
N ASP A 79 -23.47 5.91 1.44
CA ASP A 79 -24.39 5.11 2.27
C ASP A 79 -25.74 5.79 2.53
N GLY A 80 -25.91 7.04 2.06
CA GLY A 80 -27.11 7.84 2.25
C GLY A 80 -27.16 8.62 3.57
N SER A 81 -26.13 8.54 4.40
CA SER A 81 -25.99 9.37 5.61
C SER A 81 -25.65 10.82 5.25
N TRP A 82 -25.85 11.71 6.22
CA TRP A 82 -25.55 13.14 6.11
C TRP A 82 -24.59 13.56 7.22
N SER A 83 -23.59 14.35 6.87
CA SER A 83 -22.70 14.99 7.83
C SER A 83 -22.70 16.51 7.66
N GLN A 84 -22.32 17.23 8.71
CA GLN A 84 -22.10 18.67 8.60
C GLN A 84 -20.93 18.95 7.63
N PHE A 85 -20.94 20.15 7.04
CA PHE A 85 -19.90 20.55 6.10
C PHE A 85 -18.53 20.59 6.79
N GLU A 86 -18.46 21.18 7.98
CA GLU A 86 -17.25 21.34 8.77
C GLU A 86 -16.63 19.98 9.13
N ASP A 87 -17.45 19.03 9.61
CA ASP A 87 -16.99 17.67 9.96
C ASP A 87 -16.40 16.94 8.76
N TYR A 88 -17.05 17.08 7.60
CA TYR A 88 -16.59 16.43 6.37
C TYR A 88 -15.25 17.01 5.93
N ILE A 89 -15.12 18.34 5.89
CA ILE A 89 -13.88 18.98 5.45
C ILE A 89 -12.75 18.70 6.44
N ALA A 90 -13.00 18.78 7.75
CA ALA A 90 -12.01 18.45 8.77
C ALA A 90 -11.55 16.99 8.69
N GLY A 91 -12.42 16.06 8.29
CA GLY A 91 -12.05 14.65 8.08
C GLY A 91 -11.23 14.39 6.81
N HIS A 92 -11.32 15.27 5.80
CA HIS A 92 -10.67 15.09 4.49
C HIS A 92 -9.57 16.13 4.21
N SER A 93 -9.25 16.99 5.17
CA SER A 93 -8.20 17.99 5.03
C SER A 93 -7.66 18.43 6.39
N ASP A 94 -6.42 18.93 6.40
CA ASP A 94 -5.72 19.35 7.61
C ASP A 94 -6.10 20.81 7.99
N VAL A 95 -7.39 21.05 8.24
CA VAL A 95 -7.92 22.37 8.61
C VAL A 95 -8.78 22.31 9.87
N GLU A 96 -8.59 23.32 10.71
CA GLU A 96 -9.40 23.57 11.90
C GLU A 96 -10.35 24.75 11.66
N PHE A 97 -11.58 24.63 12.16
CA PHE A 97 -12.60 25.67 12.01
C PHE A 97 -12.75 26.48 13.31
N THR A 98 -12.72 27.80 13.17
CA THR A 98 -13.06 28.75 14.24
C THR A 98 -14.34 29.51 13.88
N HIS A 99 -15.13 29.88 14.90
CA HIS A 99 -16.37 30.63 14.69
C HIS A 99 -16.15 32.12 14.98
N SER A 100 -16.19 32.95 13.94
CA SER A 100 -16.15 34.42 14.03
C SER A 100 -17.27 35.05 13.20
N PHE A 101 -17.78 36.19 13.62
CA PHE A 101 -18.72 36.97 12.82
C PHE A 101 -17.98 37.94 11.88
N CYS A 102 -18.43 38.09 10.64
CA CYS A 102 -17.96 39.15 9.76
C CYS A 102 -18.66 40.49 10.08
N ASP A 103 -18.09 41.60 9.61
CA ASP A 103 -18.64 42.95 9.85
C ASP A 103 -20.10 43.10 9.41
N VAL A 104 -20.48 42.42 8.32
CA VAL A 104 -21.86 42.41 7.81
C VAL A 104 -22.81 41.75 8.80
N CYS A 105 -22.47 40.54 9.28
CA CYS A 105 -23.28 39.82 10.25
C CYS A 105 -23.33 40.55 11.60
N MET A 106 -22.23 41.15 12.03
CA MET A 106 -22.20 41.98 13.24
C MET A 106 -23.17 43.16 13.13
N THR A 107 -23.18 43.83 11.98
CA THR A 107 -24.10 44.95 11.73
C THR A 107 -25.55 44.46 11.70
N GLU A 108 -25.86 43.39 10.99
CA GLU A 108 -27.25 42.89 10.91
C GLU A 108 -27.78 42.39 12.25
N LEU A 109 -26.96 41.68 13.04
CA LEU A 109 -27.40 41.07 14.31
C LEU A 109 -27.37 42.05 15.49
N TYR A 110 -26.46 43.04 15.47
CA TYR A 110 -26.21 43.91 16.62
C TYR A 110 -26.29 45.41 16.31
N ALA A 111 -26.77 45.83 15.13
CA ALA A 111 -26.91 47.26 14.77
C ALA A 111 -27.62 48.10 15.84
N GLU A 112 -28.61 47.52 16.54
CA GLU A 112 -29.38 48.23 17.57
C GLU A 112 -28.65 48.36 18.92
N HIS A 113 -27.56 47.60 19.14
CA HIS A 113 -26.77 47.58 20.38
C HIS A 113 -25.42 48.30 20.26
N VAL A 114 -25.08 48.85 19.09
CA VAL A 114 -23.89 49.70 18.93
C VAL A 114 -24.20 51.11 19.45
N HIS A 115 -24.23 51.25 20.78
CA HIS A 115 -24.22 52.55 21.43
C HIS A 115 -22.78 53.07 21.49
N THR A 116 -22.36 53.81 20.48
CA THR A 116 -21.14 54.66 20.51
C THR A 116 -21.50 56.09 20.20
#